data_AF-A0AA88VS77-F1
#
_entry.id   AF-A0AA88VS77-F1
#
_cell.length_a   1.000
_cell.length_b   1.000
_cell.length_c   1.000
_cell.angle_alpha   90.00
_cell.angle_beta   90.00
_cell.angle_gamma   90.00
#
_symmetry.space_group_name_H-M   'P 1'
#
loop_
_entity.id
_entity.type
_entity.pdbx_description
1 polymer ?
#
loop_
_entity_poly.entity_id
_entity_poly.type
_entity_poly.pdbx_seq_one_letter_code
_entity_poly.pdbx_strand_id
1 'polypeptide(L)'
;CLMIDEADRILEANFEEEMKQIIRILPKTRQTALFSATQTKKVEDLARLSFQTTPVYIDVDDGRTKVTNEGLQQGYCVVPSTKRFLLLYSFLQRNQSKKVMVFFSSCNSVKFHSELLKYIHVDCFDIHGKQKQQKRTSTFFDFCKAEKGILLCTDVAARGLDIPAVDWIVQYDPPDEPKEYIHRVGRTARGEGGKGNALLFLIPEELQFLRYLKAAKVPVKEYEFDEKKLKNVQSQLEKLVASNYYLNKSAKDAYRSYMLAYNSHSMKDIFNAVAASFCFSSPPKVILSIDSNASKFRKKSRKVEGSRNGFSDDNPYGRTGSKDKRQFVRY
;
A
#
# COMPACT_ATOMS: atom_id res chain seq x y z
N CYS A 1 -13.76 -10.84 -25.36
CA CYS A 1 -12.93 -9.69 -24.98
C CYS A 1 -12.16 -10.05 -23.70
N LEU A 2 -10.91 -9.63 -23.55
CA LEU A 2 -10.09 -9.76 -22.34
C LEU A 2 -9.75 -8.36 -21.85
N MET A 3 -10.18 -8.01 -20.65
CA MET A 3 -9.87 -6.73 -20.00
C MET A 3 -8.97 -7.01 -18.80
N ILE A 4 -7.76 -6.45 -18.81
CA ILE A 4 -6.80 -6.56 -17.71
C ILE A 4 -6.69 -5.18 -17.08
N ASP A 5 -7.29 -5.00 -15.91
CA ASP A 5 -7.24 -3.74 -15.16
C ASP A 5 -6.23 -3.84 -14.01
N GLU A 6 -5.60 -2.72 -13.64
CA GLU A 6 -4.52 -2.63 -12.65
C GLU A 6 -3.42 -3.69 -12.91
N ALA A 7 -3.00 -3.81 -14.17
CA ALA A 7 -2.13 -4.88 -14.67
C ALA A 7 -0.79 -4.97 -13.92
N ASP A 8 -0.30 -3.84 -13.45
CA ASP A 8 0.90 -3.69 -12.67
C ASP A 8 0.82 -4.41 -11.30
N ARG A 9 -0.35 -4.42 -10.66
CA ARG A 9 -0.62 -5.15 -9.41
C ARG A 9 -0.67 -6.66 -9.62
N ILE A 10 -1.26 -7.10 -10.73
CA ILE A 10 -1.36 -8.53 -11.06
C ILE A 10 0.04 -9.15 -11.11
N LEU A 11 1.02 -8.41 -11.62
CA LEU A 11 2.41 -8.83 -11.73
C LEU A 11 3.19 -8.72 -10.42
N GLU A 12 2.86 -7.76 -9.54
CA GLU A 12 3.44 -7.64 -8.18
C GLU A 12 3.02 -8.79 -7.26
N ALA A 13 1.76 -9.21 -7.35
CA ALA A 13 1.23 -10.33 -6.58
C ALA A 13 1.77 -11.70 -7.03
N ASN A 14 2.71 -11.71 -7.98
CA ASN A 14 3.25 -12.89 -8.66
C ASN A 14 2.17 -13.75 -9.34
N PHE A 15 1.06 -13.14 -9.77
CA PHE A 15 0.03 -13.84 -10.55
C PHE A 15 0.39 -13.98 -12.03
N GLU A 16 1.65 -13.77 -12.38
CA GLU A 16 2.13 -13.82 -13.76
C GLU A 16 1.89 -15.20 -14.38
N GLU A 17 2.12 -16.26 -13.62
CA GLU A 17 1.91 -17.64 -14.09
C GLU A 17 0.43 -17.97 -14.25
N GLU A 18 -0.42 -17.55 -13.32
CA GLU A 18 -1.87 -17.67 -13.41
C GLU A 18 -2.41 -16.89 -14.61
N MET A 19 -1.91 -15.67 -14.86
CA MET A 19 -2.29 -14.89 -16.04
C MET A 19 -1.86 -15.56 -17.33
N LYS A 20 -0.63 -16.11 -17.40
CA LYS A 20 -0.17 -16.88 -18.56
C LYS A 20 -1.08 -18.09 -18.82
N GLN A 21 -1.54 -18.77 -17.77
CA GLN A 21 -2.48 -19.89 -17.89
C GLN A 21 -3.84 -19.43 -18.44
N ILE A 22 -4.40 -18.35 -17.87
CA ILE A 22 -5.68 -17.78 -18.33
C ILE A 22 -5.58 -17.39 -19.82
N ILE A 23 -4.53 -16.64 -20.19
CA ILE A 23 -4.29 -16.18 -21.57
C ILE A 23 -4.17 -17.36 -22.56
N ARG A 24 -3.57 -18.48 -22.13
CA ARG A 24 -3.44 -19.71 -22.93
C ARG A 24 -4.77 -20.43 -23.15
N ILE A 25 -5.66 -20.43 -22.16
CA ILE A 25 -6.96 -21.10 -22.23
C ILE A 25 -7.96 -20.26 -23.06
N LEU A 26 -7.84 -18.93 -23.00
CA LEU A 26 -8.75 -18.04 -23.70
C LEU A 26 -8.64 -18.16 -25.24
N PRO A 27 -9.76 -17.97 -25.97
CA PRO A 27 -9.77 -17.99 -27.43
C PRO A 27 -8.71 -17.06 -28.01
N LYS A 28 -8.05 -17.50 -29.09
CA LYS A 28 -7.03 -16.67 -29.74
C LYS A 28 -7.69 -15.41 -30.31
N THR A 29 -8.71 -15.54 -31.15
CA THR A 29 -9.40 -14.37 -31.71
C THR A 29 -10.20 -13.65 -30.62
N ARG A 30 -9.64 -12.57 -30.08
CA ARG A 30 -10.30 -11.72 -29.07
C ARG A 30 -9.75 -10.30 -29.13
N GLN A 31 -10.60 -9.34 -28.76
CA GLN A 31 -10.13 -8.02 -28.35
C GLN A 31 -9.50 -8.12 -26.96
N THR A 32 -8.31 -7.55 -26.79
CA THR A 32 -7.63 -7.41 -25.50
C THR A 32 -7.47 -5.92 -25.20
N ALA A 33 -7.69 -5.51 -23.96
CA ALA A 33 -7.29 -4.18 -23.47
C ALA A 33 -6.61 -4.33 -22.11
N LEU A 34 -5.54 -3.57 -21.91
CA LEU A 34 -4.73 -3.58 -20.70
C LEU A 34 -4.69 -2.15 -20.14
N PHE A 35 -5.06 -2.01 -18.88
CA PHE A 35 -5.08 -0.74 -18.15
C PHE A 35 -4.12 -0.86 -16.98
N SER A 36 -3.31 0.19 -16.80
CA SER A 36 -2.36 0.29 -15.70
C SER A 36 -2.15 1.75 -15.37
N ALA A 37 -2.08 2.08 -14.08
CA ALA A 37 -1.74 3.43 -13.66
C ALA A 37 -0.22 3.69 -13.73
N THR A 38 0.59 2.63 -13.77
CA THR A 38 2.04 2.75 -13.90
C THR A 38 2.59 1.87 -15.02
N GLN A 39 3.62 2.37 -15.72
CA GLN A 39 4.34 1.60 -16.70
C GLN A 39 5.61 1.01 -16.06
N THR A 40 5.74 -0.31 -16.16
CA THR A 40 6.95 -1.03 -15.73
C THR A 40 7.33 -2.03 -16.81
N LYS A 41 8.60 -2.47 -16.85
CA LYS A 41 9.05 -3.51 -17.78
C LYS A 41 8.18 -4.77 -17.73
N LYS A 42 7.77 -5.18 -16.52
CA LYS A 42 6.89 -6.34 -16.34
C LYS A 42 5.52 -6.13 -17.02
N VAL A 43 4.96 -4.93 -16.93
CA VAL A 43 3.69 -4.61 -17.61
C VAL A 43 3.85 -4.67 -19.13
N GLU A 44 4.98 -4.21 -19.65
CA GLU A 44 5.31 -4.33 -21.08
C GLU A 44 5.44 -5.80 -21.49
N ASP A 45 6.10 -6.62 -20.68
CA ASP A 45 6.24 -8.06 -20.92
C ASP A 45 4.87 -8.75 -20.90
N LEU A 46 4.01 -8.42 -19.94
CA LEU A 46 2.64 -8.93 -19.89
C LEU A 46 1.82 -8.48 -21.10
N ALA A 47 1.98 -7.23 -21.55
CA ALA A 47 1.34 -6.75 -22.76
C ALA A 47 1.78 -7.59 -23.97
N ARG A 48 3.08 -7.80 -24.16
CA ARG A 48 3.62 -8.64 -25.25
C ARG A 48 3.07 -10.06 -25.23
N LEU A 49 2.80 -10.62 -24.06
CA LEU A 49 2.19 -11.94 -23.90
C LEU A 49 0.68 -11.96 -24.14
N SER A 50 -0.01 -10.86 -23.82
CA SER A 50 -1.48 -10.79 -23.82
C SER A 50 -2.07 -10.41 -25.19
N PHE A 51 -1.33 -9.62 -25.97
CA PHE A 51 -1.71 -9.15 -27.30
C PHE A 51 -1.18 -10.08 -28.39
N GLN A 52 -1.98 -10.28 -29.45
CA GLN A 52 -1.59 -11.10 -30.60
C GLN A 52 -0.96 -10.32 -31.73
N THR A 53 -1.30 -9.03 -31.78
CA THR A 53 -0.81 -8.05 -32.73
C THR A 53 -0.25 -6.87 -31.95
N THR A 54 0.47 -5.99 -32.63
CA THR A 54 0.97 -4.75 -32.02
C THR A 54 -0.20 -3.94 -31.46
N PRO A 55 -0.25 -3.69 -30.14
CA PRO A 55 -1.30 -2.87 -29.56
C PRO A 55 -1.10 -1.39 -29.90
N VAL A 56 -2.20 -0.64 -29.92
CA VAL A 56 -2.12 0.82 -29.86
C VAL A 56 -1.77 1.21 -28.43
N TYR A 57 -0.64 1.88 -28.26
CA TYR A 57 -0.21 2.40 -26.96
C TYR A 57 -0.76 3.81 -26.78
N ILE A 58 -1.49 4.04 -25.70
CA ILE A 58 -2.04 5.35 -25.34
C ILE A 58 -1.40 5.71 -24.00
N ASP A 59 -0.48 6.67 -24.02
CA ASP A 59 0.09 7.25 -22.82
C ASP A 59 -0.49 8.65 -22.62
N VAL A 60 -0.90 8.93 -21.39
CA VAL A 60 -1.42 10.24 -20.97
C VAL A 60 -0.33 11.04 -20.24
N ASP A 61 0.86 10.44 -20.04
CA ASP A 61 1.98 10.98 -19.27
C ASP A 61 3.13 11.51 -20.15
N ASP A 62 3.05 11.34 -21.47
CA ASP A 62 4.06 11.78 -22.44
C ASP A 62 4.16 13.32 -22.45
N GLY A 63 5.03 13.86 -21.57
CA GLY A 63 5.26 15.29 -21.36
C GLY A 63 4.86 15.84 -19.98
N ARG A 64 4.28 15.04 -19.07
CA ARG A 64 3.94 15.52 -17.72
C ARG A 64 5.18 15.61 -16.82
N THR A 65 5.30 16.72 -16.10
CA THR A 65 6.36 16.94 -15.11
C THR A 65 6.05 16.27 -13.76
N LYS A 66 4.79 15.84 -13.53
CA LYS A 66 4.30 15.26 -12.28
C LYS A 66 3.32 14.12 -12.57
N VAL A 67 3.44 13.02 -11.83
CA VAL A 67 2.62 11.79 -11.98
C VAL A 67 1.26 11.88 -11.24
N THR A 68 1.07 12.92 -10.43
CA THR A 68 -0.12 13.10 -9.58
C THR A 68 -1.09 14.14 -10.15
N ASN A 69 -2.39 14.02 -9.83
CA ASN A 69 -3.46 14.92 -10.28
C ASN A 69 -3.15 16.41 -10.04
N GLU A 70 -3.51 17.29 -10.97
CA GLU A 70 -3.16 18.72 -10.92
C GLU A 70 -3.77 19.48 -9.74
N GLY A 71 -4.99 19.11 -9.32
CA GLY A 71 -5.68 19.72 -8.18
C GLY A 71 -5.29 19.16 -6.80
N LEU A 72 -4.31 18.26 -6.74
CA LEU A 72 -3.86 17.62 -5.52
C LEU A 72 -2.74 18.42 -4.83
N GLN A 73 -3.01 18.88 -3.61
CA GLN A 73 -1.99 19.44 -2.72
C GLN A 73 -1.38 18.35 -1.84
N GLN A 74 -0.07 18.19 -1.91
CA GLN A 74 0.64 17.11 -1.23
C GLN A 74 1.69 17.66 -0.27
N GLY A 75 1.71 17.12 0.93
CA GLY A 75 2.84 17.34 1.81
C GLY A 75 3.07 16.21 2.80
N TYR A 76 4.14 16.38 3.55
CA TYR A 76 4.55 15.47 4.60
C TYR A 76 4.80 16.23 5.90
N CYS A 77 4.74 15.55 7.02
CA CYS A 77 5.20 16.07 8.30
C CYS A 77 6.09 15.04 8.98
N VAL A 78 7.17 15.52 9.60
CA VAL A 78 8.07 14.68 10.40
C VAL A 78 7.57 14.68 11.84
N VAL A 79 7.16 13.52 12.35
CA VAL A 79 6.50 13.38 13.64
C VAL A 79 7.27 12.34 14.46
N PRO A 80 7.70 12.68 15.69
CA PRO A 80 8.20 11.67 16.60
C PRO A 80 7.17 10.56 16.79
N SER A 81 7.60 9.31 16.79
CA SER A 81 6.67 8.17 16.85
C SER A 81 5.70 8.25 18.04
N THR A 82 6.18 8.75 19.19
CA THR A 82 5.39 8.99 20.40
C THR A 82 4.22 9.95 20.22
N LYS A 83 4.29 10.88 19.25
CA LYS A 83 3.26 11.90 18.96
C LYS A 83 2.43 11.58 17.71
N ARG A 84 2.77 10.53 16.96
CA ARG A 84 2.14 10.19 15.67
C ARG A 84 0.62 10.03 15.79
N PHE A 85 0.15 9.29 16.80
CA PHE A 85 -1.29 9.13 17.05
C PHE A 85 -1.97 10.41 17.51
N LEU A 86 -1.31 11.21 18.38
CA LEU A 86 -1.86 12.48 18.85
C LEU A 86 -2.07 13.46 17.70
N LEU A 87 -1.15 13.49 16.72
CA LEU A 87 -1.30 14.28 15.51
C LEU A 87 -2.47 13.78 14.68
N LEU A 88 -2.59 12.46 14.44
CA LEU A 88 -3.73 11.89 13.72
C LEU A 88 -5.06 12.27 14.40
N TYR A 89 -5.17 12.05 15.71
CA TYR A 89 -6.38 12.37 16.46
C TYR A 89 -6.73 13.87 16.38
N SER A 90 -5.74 14.74 16.57
CA SER A 90 -5.93 16.19 16.46
C SER A 90 -6.34 16.62 15.05
N PHE A 91 -5.78 15.98 14.02
CA PHE A 91 -6.12 16.20 12.62
C PHE A 91 -7.57 15.77 12.33
N LEU A 92 -7.97 14.56 12.73
CA LEU A 92 -9.31 14.04 12.51
C LEU A 92 -10.37 14.88 13.23
N GLN A 93 -10.07 15.33 14.45
CA GLN A 93 -10.96 16.21 15.22
C GLN A 93 -11.21 17.56 14.54
N ARG A 94 -10.23 18.11 13.82
CA ARG A 94 -10.40 19.36 13.05
C ARG A 94 -11.14 19.18 11.73
N ASN A 95 -11.16 17.95 11.22
CA ASN A 95 -11.70 17.63 9.89
C ASN A 95 -12.94 16.71 9.95
N GLN A 96 -13.72 16.75 11.05
CA GLN A 96 -14.93 15.91 11.19
C GLN A 96 -16.04 16.24 10.18
N SER A 97 -16.05 17.46 9.62
CA SER A 97 -16.98 17.86 8.57
C SER A 97 -16.54 17.44 7.16
N LYS A 98 -15.40 16.75 7.04
CA LYS A 98 -14.78 16.37 5.78
C LYS A 98 -14.85 14.87 5.55
N LYS A 99 -14.63 14.45 4.31
CA LYS A 99 -14.43 13.06 3.94
C LYS A 99 -12.94 12.75 3.93
N VAL A 100 -12.50 11.90 4.85
CA VAL A 100 -11.09 11.62 5.12
C VAL A 100 -10.82 10.13 4.98
N MET A 101 -9.77 9.76 4.26
CA MET A 101 -9.24 8.40 4.27
C MET A 101 -7.90 8.37 4.98
N VAL A 102 -7.69 7.38 5.84
CA VAL A 102 -6.45 7.18 6.59
C VAL A 102 -5.87 5.81 6.26
N PHE A 103 -4.68 5.79 5.67
CA PHE A 103 -3.98 4.57 5.28
C PHE A 103 -3.03 4.08 6.36
N PHE A 104 -3.10 2.78 6.64
CA PHE A 104 -2.22 2.07 7.57
C PHE A 104 -1.55 0.89 6.86
N SER A 105 -0.34 0.56 7.33
CA SER A 105 0.49 -0.55 6.83
C SER A 105 -0.11 -1.94 7.08
N SER A 106 -0.94 -2.11 8.11
CA SER A 106 -1.42 -3.43 8.54
C SER A 106 -2.90 -3.50 8.88
N CYS A 107 -3.52 -4.66 8.62
CA CYS A 107 -4.91 -4.93 8.99
C CYS A 107 -5.15 -4.82 10.50
N ASN A 108 -4.17 -5.23 11.31
CA ASN A 108 -4.28 -5.14 12.77
C ASN A 108 -4.20 -3.68 13.23
N SER A 109 -3.39 -2.85 12.56
CA SER A 109 -3.35 -1.40 12.80
C SER A 109 -4.70 -0.76 12.53
N VAL A 110 -5.32 -1.03 11.37
CA VAL A 110 -6.68 -0.52 11.05
C VAL A 110 -7.68 -0.92 12.13
N LYS A 111 -7.67 -2.19 12.55
CA LYS A 111 -8.58 -2.70 13.57
C LYS A 111 -8.38 -1.98 14.92
N PHE A 112 -7.15 -1.93 15.42
CA PHE A 112 -6.83 -1.29 16.69
C PHE A 112 -7.21 0.20 16.70
N HIS A 113 -6.84 0.95 15.65
CA HIS A 113 -7.13 2.38 15.59
C HIS A 113 -8.63 2.65 15.44
N SER A 114 -9.37 1.82 14.71
CA SER A 114 -10.85 1.90 14.63
C SER A 114 -11.49 1.68 16.00
N GLU A 115 -11.04 0.67 16.74
CA GLU A 115 -11.53 0.40 18.10
C GLU A 115 -11.17 1.55 19.05
N LEU A 116 -9.92 2.01 19.06
CA LEU A 116 -9.44 3.10 19.90
C LEU A 116 -10.20 4.41 19.63
N LEU A 117 -10.39 4.78 18.36
CA LEU A 117 -11.13 5.99 17.97
C LEU A 117 -12.59 5.95 18.44
N LYS A 118 -13.25 4.78 18.37
CA LYS A 118 -14.60 4.60 18.90
C LYS A 118 -14.68 4.81 20.41
N TYR A 119 -13.71 4.32 21.19
CA TYR A 119 -13.66 4.55 22.64
C TYR A 119 -13.49 6.03 23.01
N ILE A 120 -12.89 6.84 22.14
CA ILE A 120 -12.73 8.29 22.33
C ILE A 120 -13.74 9.11 21.52
N HIS A 121 -14.87 8.50 21.17
CA HIS A 121 -16.02 9.12 20.50
C HIS A 121 -15.68 9.76 19.14
N VAL A 122 -14.85 9.09 18.35
CA VAL A 122 -14.62 9.41 16.94
C VAL A 122 -15.17 8.28 16.08
N ASP A 123 -16.28 8.56 15.41
CA ASP A 123 -16.88 7.61 14.48
C ASP A 123 -16.04 7.47 13.22
N CYS A 124 -15.75 6.21 12.86
CA CYS A 124 -15.00 5.89 11.66
C CYS A 124 -15.45 4.55 11.06
N PHE A 125 -15.37 4.49 9.74
CA PHE A 125 -15.45 3.27 8.94
C PHE A 125 -14.08 2.58 8.93
N ASP A 126 -14.06 1.25 8.78
CA ASP A 126 -12.82 0.49 8.65
C ASP A 126 -12.89 -0.58 7.56
N ILE A 127 -11.91 -0.61 6.65
CA ILE A 127 -11.79 -1.60 5.58
C ILE A 127 -10.39 -2.20 5.56
N HIS A 128 -10.29 -3.53 5.71
CA HIS A 128 -9.02 -4.24 5.63
C HIS A 128 -9.20 -5.69 5.14
N GLY A 129 -8.12 -6.31 4.65
CA GLY A 129 -8.17 -7.62 3.96
C GLY A 129 -8.67 -8.80 4.82
N LYS A 130 -8.53 -8.72 6.15
CA LYS A 130 -9.05 -9.75 7.07
C LYS A 130 -10.56 -9.70 7.33
N GLN A 131 -11.28 -8.68 6.84
CA GLN A 131 -12.73 -8.61 6.98
C GLN A 131 -13.43 -9.51 5.95
N LYS A 132 -14.60 -10.04 6.32
CA LYS A 132 -15.48 -10.72 5.37
C LYS A 132 -15.89 -9.78 4.24
N GLN A 133 -15.98 -10.31 3.01
CA GLN A 133 -16.30 -9.52 1.82
C GLN A 133 -17.62 -8.74 1.98
N GLN A 134 -18.67 -9.35 2.55
CA GLN A 134 -19.95 -8.68 2.79
C GLN A 134 -19.80 -7.42 3.66
N LYS A 135 -19.01 -7.48 4.74
CA LYS A 135 -18.75 -6.32 5.60
C LYS A 135 -17.97 -5.24 4.85
N ARG A 136 -16.95 -5.62 4.06
CA ARG A 136 -16.16 -4.69 3.24
C ARG A 136 -17.06 -3.95 2.25
N THR A 137 -17.92 -4.70 1.54
CA THR A 137 -18.85 -4.15 0.55
C THR A 137 -19.86 -3.20 1.20
N SER A 138 -20.49 -3.59 2.32
CA SER A 138 -21.43 -2.69 3.03
C SER A 138 -20.74 -1.41 3.48
N THR A 139 -19.63 -1.54 4.22
CA THR A 139 -18.86 -0.40 4.75
C THR A 139 -18.39 0.54 3.63
N PHE A 140 -17.97 -0.01 2.50
CA PHE A 140 -17.59 0.75 1.32
C PHE A 140 -18.76 1.58 0.78
N PHE A 141 -19.93 0.95 0.57
CA PHE A 141 -21.09 1.68 0.07
C PHE A 141 -21.61 2.71 1.06
N ASP A 142 -21.58 2.41 2.36
CA ASP A 142 -21.97 3.34 3.41
C ASP A 142 -21.06 4.57 3.42
N PHE A 143 -19.73 4.36 3.31
CA PHE A 143 -18.78 5.46 3.19
C PHE A 143 -18.96 6.24 1.89
N CYS A 144 -19.21 5.58 0.76
CA CYS A 144 -19.46 6.27 -0.51
C CYS A 144 -20.69 7.18 -0.42
N LYS A 145 -21.78 6.73 0.21
CA LYS A 145 -23.00 7.52 0.42
C LYS A 145 -22.84 8.65 1.44
N ALA A 146 -21.94 8.52 2.40
CA ALA A 146 -21.73 9.53 3.42
C ALA A 146 -21.13 10.82 2.82
N GLU A 147 -21.70 11.97 3.17
CA GLU A 147 -21.17 13.29 2.76
C GLU A 147 -19.86 13.62 3.47
N LYS A 148 -19.73 13.17 4.73
CA LYS A 148 -18.55 13.33 5.59
C LYS A 148 -18.27 12.03 6.31
N GLY A 149 -17.04 11.84 6.76
CA GLY A 149 -16.67 10.66 7.53
C GLY A 149 -15.21 10.29 7.40
N ILE A 150 -14.76 9.42 8.30
CA ILE A 150 -13.38 8.95 8.37
C ILE A 150 -13.37 7.47 7.99
N LEU A 151 -12.60 7.09 6.99
CA LEU A 151 -12.35 5.71 6.61
C LEU A 151 -10.91 5.32 6.93
N LEU A 152 -10.73 4.35 7.82
CA LEU A 152 -9.43 3.74 8.09
C LEU A 152 -9.25 2.51 7.20
N CYS A 153 -8.15 2.44 6.45
CA CYS A 153 -7.96 1.34 5.50
C CYS A 153 -6.50 0.95 5.29
N THR A 154 -6.30 -0.25 4.74
CA THR A 154 -5.04 -0.64 4.11
C THR A 154 -5.12 -0.44 2.59
N ASP A 155 -4.07 -0.78 1.85
CA ASP A 155 -4.00 -0.69 0.38
C ASP A 155 -5.03 -1.51 -0.38
N VAL A 156 -5.81 -2.35 0.33
CA VAL A 156 -6.98 -3.01 -0.24
C VAL A 156 -8.03 -2.00 -0.74
N ALA A 157 -8.03 -0.77 -0.21
CA ALA A 157 -8.92 0.31 -0.62
C ALA A 157 -8.25 1.36 -1.54
N ALA A 158 -6.96 1.23 -1.85
CA ALA A 158 -6.23 2.20 -2.65
C ALA A 158 -6.46 2.06 -4.17
N ARG A 159 -6.86 0.87 -4.64
CA ARG A 159 -6.94 0.52 -6.07
C ARG A 159 -8.30 -0.05 -6.46
N GLY A 160 -8.74 0.19 -7.70
CA GLY A 160 -9.96 -0.38 -8.29
C GLY A 160 -11.31 -0.04 -7.63
N LEU A 161 -11.34 0.59 -6.46
CA LEU A 161 -12.57 1.03 -5.82
C LEU A 161 -12.90 2.46 -6.20
N ASP A 162 -14.09 2.67 -6.76
CA ASP A 162 -14.57 4.01 -7.07
C ASP A 162 -15.14 4.69 -5.82
N ILE A 163 -14.26 5.36 -5.08
CA ILE A 163 -14.61 6.17 -3.93
C ILE A 163 -14.85 7.60 -4.46
N PRO A 164 -15.99 8.24 -4.11
CA PRO A 164 -16.24 9.65 -4.42
C PRO A 164 -15.08 10.52 -3.93
N ALA A 165 -14.78 11.60 -4.65
CA ALA A 165 -13.65 12.48 -4.33
C ALA A 165 -13.65 12.86 -2.83
N VAL A 166 -12.66 12.35 -2.10
CA VAL A 166 -12.49 12.63 -0.68
C VAL A 166 -11.69 13.91 -0.49
N ASP A 167 -11.89 14.66 0.58
CA ASP A 167 -11.18 15.92 0.83
C ASP A 167 -9.70 15.69 1.21
N TRP A 168 -9.44 14.62 1.98
CA TRP A 168 -8.14 14.34 2.56
C TRP A 168 -7.74 12.86 2.47
N ILE A 169 -6.49 12.64 2.04
CA ILE A 169 -5.78 11.38 2.16
C ILE A 169 -4.68 11.54 3.20
N VAL A 170 -4.83 10.87 4.34
CA VAL A 170 -3.79 10.79 5.36
C VAL A 170 -3.08 9.46 5.22
N GLN A 171 -1.77 9.49 5.01
CA GLN A 171 -0.94 8.30 5.02
C GLN A 171 -0.28 8.24 6.40
N TYR A 172 -0.97 7.57 7.33
CA TYR A 172 -0.50 7.45 8.70
C TYR A 172 0.82 6.68 8.74
N ASP A 173 0.90 5.60 7.96
CA ASP A 173 2.14 4.89 7.67
C ASP A 173 2.53 5.14 6.20
N PRO A 174 3.80 5.46 5.89
CA PRO A 174 4.27 5.49 4.51
C PRO A 174 4.00 4.14 3.83
N PRO A 175 3.70 4.14 2.52
CA PRO A 175 3.66 2.92 1.74
C PRO A 175 5.07 2.35 1.53
N ASP A 176 5.12 1.09 1.11
CA ASP A 176 6.37 0.39 0.87
C ASP A 176 7.06 0.93 -0.40
N GLU A 177 6.25 1.35 -1.39
CA GLU A 177 6.72 1.82 -2.68
C GLU A 177 6.06 3.15 -3.10
N PRO A 178 6.78 4.03 -3.83
CA PRO A 178 6.23 5.29 -4.37
C PRO A 178 4.98 5.10 -5.23
N LYS A 179 4.88 3.97 -5.90
CA LYS A 179 3.72 3.63 -6.71
C LYS A 179 2.45 3.54 -5.86
N GLU A 180 2.50 2.85 -4.72
CA GLU A 180 1.36 2.76 -3.82
C GLU A 180 0.95 4.12 -3.28
N TYR A 181 1.92 4.99 -2.99
CA TYR A 181 1.65 6.39 -2.65
C TYR A 181 0.77 7.05 -3.72
N ILE A 182 1.12 6.93 -5.01
CA ILE A 182 0.37 7.51 -6.13
C ILE A 182 -1.08 6.99 -6.15
N HIS A 183 -1.28 5.67 -5.96
CA HIS A 183 -2.63 5.10 -5.94
C HIS A 183 -3.47 5.58 -4.75
N ARG A 184 -2.85 5.68 -3.56
CA ARG A 184 -3.49 6.20 -2.34
C ARG A 184 -3.98 7.63 -2.56
N VAL A 185 -3.10 8.51 -3.04
CA VAL A 185 -3.46 9.93 -3.26
C VAL A 185 -4.38 10.12 -4.47
N GLY A 186 -4.37 9.19 -5.43
CA GLY A 186 -5.33 9.17 -6.54
C GLY A 186 -6.79 8.88 -6.14
N ARG A 187 -7.08 8.67 -4.84
CA ARG A 187 -8.46 8.63 -4.31
C ARG A 187 -9.07 10.02 -4.08
N THR A 188 -8.26 11.08 -4.06
CA THR A 188 -8.70 12.47 -3.96
C THR A 188 -8.43 13.24 -5.25
N ALA A 189 -8.87 14.50 -5.35
CA ALA A 189 -8.70 15.35 -6.53
C ALA A 189 -9.10 14.63 -7.84
N ARG A 190 -10.22 13.90 -7.79
CA ARG A 190 -10.76 13.15 -8.93
C ARG A 190 -11.75 14.00 -9.72
N GLY A 191 -11.81 13.79 -11.03
CA GLY A 191 -12.67 14.53 -11.95
C GLY A 191 -12.10 15.89 -12.37
N GLU A 192 -12.72 16.50 -13.38
CA GLU A 192 -12.32 17.81 -13.89
C GLU A 192 -12.53 18.90 -12.81
N GLY A 193 -11.49 19.68 -12.54
CA GLY A 193 -11.51 20.68 -11.46
C GLY A 193 -11.50 20.12 -10.03
N GLY A 194 -11.34 18.80 -9.86
CA GLY A 194 -11.30 18.15 -8.57
C GLY A 194 -10.15 18.67 -7.69
N LYS A 195 -10.46 19.01 -6.44
CA LYS A 195 -9.48 19.47 -5.44
C LYS A 195 -9.32 18.44 -4.33
N GLY A 196 -8.12 18.34 -3.80
CA GLY A 196 -7.80 17.32 -2.81
C GLY A 196 -6.51 17.60 -2.08
N ASN A 197 -6.39 17.04 -0.89
CA ASN A 197 -5.20 17.17 -0.08
C ASN A 197 -4.67 15.79 0.33
N ALA A 198 -3.35 15.65 0.38
CA ALA A 198 -2.67 14.47 0.88
C ALA A 198 -1.60 14.86 1.91
N LEU A 199 -1.61 14.17 3.04
CA LEU A 199 -0.66 14.36 4.12
C LEU A 199 0.02 13.04 4.48
N LEU A 200 1.34 12.99 4.34
CA LEU A 200 2.18 11.85 4.68
C LEU A 200 2.83 12.06 6.05
N PHE A 201 2.59 11.15 6.98
CA PHE A 201 3.31 11.15 8.25
C PHE A 201 4.59 10.36 8.09
N LEU A 202 5.71 10.95 8.48
CA LEU A 202 7.00 10.28 8.54
C LEU A 202 7.57 10.41 9.94
N ILE A 203 8.15 9.34 10.47
CA ILE A 203 9.11 9.49 11.58
C ILE A 203 10.48 9.89 11.03
N PRO A 204 11.40 10.44 11.85
CA PRO A 204 12.72 10.85 11.38
C PRO A 204 13.47 9.78 10.57
N GLU A 205 13.31 8.52 10.95
CA GLU A 205 13.95 7.37 10.31
C GLU A 205 13.33 7.00 8.95
N GLU A 206 12.09 7.41 8.70
CA GLU A 206 11.39 7.19 7.42
C GLU A 206 11.71 8.26 6.37
N LEU A 207 12.50 9.30 6.70
CA LEU A 207 12.83 10.41 5.79
C LEU A 207 13.51 9.97 4.49
N GLN A 208 14.19 8.83 4.47
CA GLN A 208 14.78 8.28 3.26
C GLN A 208 13.73 7.99 2.18
N PHE A 209 12.47 7.74 2.57
CA PHE A 209 11.37 7.50 1.65
C PHE A 209 11.13 8.67 0.67
N LEU A 210 11.39 9.90 1.11
CA LEU A 210 11.28 11.10 0.28
C LEU A 210 12.19 11.06 -0.96
N ARG A 211 13.33 10.37 -0.88
CA ARG A 211 14.24 10.19 -2.03
C ARG A 211 13.58 9.35 -3.13
N TYR A 212 12.85 8.30 -2.74
CA TYR A 212 12.13 7.45 -3.70
C TYR A 212 10.93 8.18 -4.32
N LEU A 213 10.19 8.98 -3.54
CA LEU A 213 9.13 9.85 -4.07
C LEU A 213 9.68 10.87 -5.08
N LYS A 214 10.81 11.50 -4.77
CA LYS A 214 11.48 12.44 -5.69
C LYS A 214 11.92 11.75 -6.99
N ALA A 215 12.49 10.54 -6.89
CA ALA A 215 12.86 9.74 -8.06
C ALA A 215 11.64 9.36 -8.91
N ALA A 216 10.49 9.11 -8.28
CA ALA A 216 9.21 8.85 -8.94
C ALA A 216 8.50 10.15 -9.42
N LYS A 217 9.17 11.31 -9.41
CA LYS A 217 8.62 12.62 -9.80
C LYS A 217 7.35 13.01 -9.02
N VAL A 218 7.28 12.65 -7.74
CA VAL A 218 6.21 13.02 -6.81
C VAL A 218 6.70 14.15 -5.90
N PRO A 219 6.37 15.42 -6.19
CA PRO A 219 6.75 16.53 -5.33
C PRO A 219 5.87 16.57 -4.07
N VAL A 220 6.50 16.62 -2.90
CA VAL A 220 5.83 16.79 -1.61
C VAL A 220 6.45 17.98 -0.87
N LYS A 221 5.59 18.79 -0.21
CA LYS A 221 6.04 19.92 0.60
C LYS A 221 6.09 19.54 2.08
N GLU A 222 7.08 20.02 2.80
CA GLU A 222 7.11 19.86 4.25
C GLU A 222 6.06 20.75 4.91
N TYR A 223 5.36 20.18 5.87
CA TYR A 223 4.46 20.87 6.77
C TYR A 223 4.94 20.65 8.20
N GLU A 224 5.25 21.75 8.88
CA GLU A 224 5.43 21.72 10.32
C GLU A 224 4.05 21.73 10.99
N PHE A 225 3.89 20.88 12.00
CA PHE A 225 2.74 20.95 12.88
C PHE A 225 3.15 21.63 14.18
N ASP A 226 2.31 22.54 14.66
CA ASP A 226 2.51 23.18 15.95
C ASP A 226 2.21 22.16 17.06
N GLU A 227 3.24 21.76 17.81
CA GLU A 227 3.09 20.79 18.90
C GLU A 227 2.15 21.28 19.99
N LYS A 228 2.07 22.61 20.21
CA LYS A 228 1.19 23.22 21.23
C LYS A 228 -0.28 23.01 20.90
N LYS A 229 -0.57 22.77 19.62
CA LYS A 229 -1.89 22.50 19.07
C LYS A 229 -2.28 21.03 19.18
N LEU A 230 -1.40 20.14 19.66
CA LEU A 230 -1.75 18.74 19.92
C LEU A 230 -2.57 18.62 21.20
N LYS A 231 -3.62 17.80 21.15
CA LYS A 231 -4.39 17.48 22.35
C LYS A 231 -3.52 16.65 23.30
N ASN A 232 -3.42 17.07 24.56
CA ASN A 232 -2.69 16.35 25.60
C ASN A 232 -3.53 15.20 26.17
N VAL A 233 -3.72 14.13 25.37
CA VAL A 233 -4.55 12.96 25.72
C VAL A 233 -3.74 11.68 25.89
N GLN A 234 -2.42 11.72 25.72
CA GLN A 234 -1.54 10.54 25.72
C GLN A 234 -1.73 9.67 26.98
N SER A 235 -1.65 10.29 28.16
CA SER A 235 -1.78 9.57 29.44
C SER A 235 -3.16 8.93 29.63
N GLN A 236 -4.22 9.53 29.09
CA GLN A 236 -5.57 8.98 29.14
C GLN A 236 -5.71 7.78 28.20
N LEU A 237 -5.14 7.86 27.00
CA LEU A 237 -5.13 6.78 26.02
C LEU A 237 -4.32 5.58 26.52
N GLU A 238 -3.14 5.82 27.09
CA GLU A 238 -2.32 4.75 27.69
C GLU A 238 -3.06 4.05 28.83
N LYS A 239 -3.71 4.81 29.71
CA LYS A 239 -4.54 4.24 30.79
C LYS A 239 -5.70 3.42 30.24
N LEU A 240 -6.39 3.91 29.22
CA LEU A 240 -7.51 3.23 28.57
C LEU A 240 -7.07 1.90 27.93
N VAL A 241 -5.95 1.91 27.19
CA VAL A 241 -5.39 0.71 26.56
C VAL A 241 -4.83 -0.25 27.60
N ALA A 242 -4.31 0.23 28.73
CA ALA A 242 -3.85 -0.62 29.82
C ALA A 242 -5.01 -1.27 30.59
N SER A 243 -6.10 -0.54 30.83
CA SER A 243 -7.23 -1.02 31.63
C SER A 243 -8.17 -1.94 30.84
N ASN A 244 -8.30 -1.74 29.53
CA ASN A 244 -9.21 -2.53 28.70
C ASN A 244 -8.49 -3.73 28.07
N TYR A 245 -8.82 -4.94 28.52
CA TYR A 245 -8.20 -6.18 28.03
C TYR A 245 -8.26 -6.35 26.50
N TYR A 246 -9.43 -6.12 25.90
CA TYR A 246 -9.63 -6.32 24.46
C TYR A 246 -8.82 -5.31 23.65
N LEU A 247 -8.84 -4.04 24.07
CA LEU A 247 -8.09 -2.97 23.43
C LEU A 247 -6.58 -3.18 23.60
N ASN A 248 -6.12 -3.62 24.79
CA ASN A 248 -4.73 -3.98 25.05
C ASN A 248 -4.24 -5.09 24.11
N LYS A 249 -5.05 -6.14 23.95
CA LYS A 249 -4.74 -7.25 23.06
C LYS A 249 -4.67 -6.79 21.60
N SER A 250 -5.64 -6.00 21.17
CA SER A 250 -5.68 -5.40 19.82
C SER A 250 -4.44 -4.53 19.57
N ALA A 251 -4.05 -3.70 20.55
CA ALA A 251 -2.85 -2.88 20.49
C ALA A 251 -1.57 -3.72 20.35
N LYS A 252 -1.44 -4.83 21.10
CA LYS A 252 -0.29 -5.75 21.00
C LYS A 252 -0.21 -6.41 19.63
N ASP A 253 -1.35 -6.86 19.11
CA ASP A 253 -1.44 -7.47 17.78
C ASP A 253 -1.12 -6.47 16.66
N ALA A 254 -1.54 -5.21 16.83
CA ALA A 254 -1.25 -4.11 15.91
C ALA A 254 0.23 -3.72 15.94
N TYR A 255 0.80 -3.53 17.12
CA TYR A 255 2.23 -3.27 17.30
C TYR A 255 3.07 -4.39 16.70
N ARG A 256 2.75 -5.67 16.98
CA ARG A 256 3.46 -6.81 16.38
C ARG A 256 3.38 -6.79 14.85
N SER A 257 2.20 -6.54 14.27
CA SER A 257 2.04 -6.48 12.81
C SER A 257 2.79 -5.32 12.18
N TYR A 258 2.79 -4.15 12.83
CA TYR A 258 3.57 -3.00 12.39
C TYR A 258 5.07 -3.34 12.42
N MET A 259 5.57 -3.93 13.50
CA MET A 259 6.97 -4.36 13.59
C MET A 259 7.34 -5.36 12.50
N LEU A 260 6.45 -6.30 12.17
CA LEU A 260 6.68 -7.26 11.10
C LEU A 260 6.71 -6.60 9.72
N ALA A 261 5.83 -5.64 9.45
CA ALA A 261 5.83 -4.86 8.22
C ALA A 261 7.13 -4.04 8.09
N TYR A 262 7.56 -3.35 9.15
CA TYR A 262 8.80 -2.57 9.12
C TYR A 262 10.07 -3.42 9.08
N ASN A 263 10.07 -4.62 9.68
CA ASN A 263 11.23 -5.51 9.62
C ASN A 263 11.48 -6.06 8.20
N SER A 264 10.46 -6.15 7.33
CA SER A 264 10.70 -6.40 5.89
C SER A 264 11.46 -5.27 5.19
N HIS A 265 11.46 -4.04 5.75
CA HIS A 265 12.07 -2.85 5.15
C HIS A 265 13.47 -2.52 5.69
N SER A 266 14.10 -3.42 6.46
CA SER A 266 15.51 -3.29 6.90
C SER A 266 15.82 -2.08 7.79
N MET A 267 14.97 -1.80 8.79
CA MET A 267 15.27 -0.83 9.85
C MET A 267 15.06 -1.46 11.24
N LYS A 268 16.18 -1.80 11.92
CA LYS A 268 16.17 -2.51 13.21
C LYS A 268 16.22 -1.59 14.43
N ASP A 269 16.49 -0.29 14.27
CA ASP A 269 16.78 0.60 15.41
C ASP A 269 15.56 1.42 15.89
N ILE A 270 14.37 1.19 15.32
CA ILE A 270 13.16 2.00 15.53
C ILE A 270 12.22 1.42 16.62
N PHE A 271 12.52 0.23 17.14
CA PHE A 271 11.57 -0.58 17.89
C PHE A 271 11.08 0.05 19.22
N ASN A 272 11.92 0.83 19.91
CA ASN A 272 11.53 1.43 21.19
C ASN A 272 10.62 2.67 21.01
N ALA A 273 10.82 3.47 19.97
CA ALA A 273 10.06 4.69 19.75
C ALA A 273 8.60 4.40 19.33
N VAL A 274 8.36 3.28 18.64
CA VAL A 274 7.05 2.90 18.09
C VAL A 274 6.06 2.40 19.14
N ALA A 275 6.53 1.91 20.29
CA ALA A 275 5.64 1.41 21.33
C ALA A 275 4.59 2.45 21.79
N ALA A 276 5.02 3.70 21.94
CA ALA A 276 4.15 4.79 22.40
C ALA A 276 3.08 5.17 21.37
N SER A 277 3.31 4.98 20.07
CA SER A 277 2.30 5.24 19.03
C SER A 277 1.12 4.25 19.11
N PHE A 278 1.32 3.11 19.77
CA PHE A 278 0.28 2.12 20.08
C PHE A 278 -0.24 2.26 21.52
N CYS A 279 -0.03 3.41 22.16
CA CYS A 279 -0.48 3.74 23.51
C CYS A 279 0.09 2.81 24.59
N PHE A 280 1.33 2.34 24.42
CA PHE A 280 2.07 1.65 25.47
C PHE A 280 3.07 2.59 26.14
N SER A 281 3.05 2.65 27.48
CA SER A 281 4.07 3.39 28.26
C SER A 281 5.47 2.74 28.18
N SER A 282 5.54 1.46 27.78
CA SER A 282 6.79 0.73 27.54
C SER A 282 6.58 -0.33 26.45
N PRO A 283 7.60 -0.68 25.64
CA PRO A 283 7.46 -1.67 24.57
C PRO A 283 6.95 -3.02 25.10
N PRO A 284 5.83 -3.55 24.57
CA PRO A 284 5.38 -4.87 24.97
C PRO A 284 6.40 -5.92 24.50
N LYS A 285 6.61 -6.98 25.31
CA LYS A 285 7.44 -8.12 24.90
C LYS A 285 6.81 -8.80 23.69
N VAL A 286 7.36 -8.58 22.51
CA VAL A 286 6.94 -9.25 21.28
C VAL A 286 7.98 -10.30 20.93
N ILE A 287 7.55 -11.56 20.90
CA ILE A 287 8.35 -12.62 20.28
C ILE A 287 8.25 -12.42 18.78
N LEU A 288 9.21 -11.68 18.23
CA LEU A 288 9.47 -11.70 16.80
C LEU A 288 10.09 -13.06 16.52
N SER A 289 9.29 -14.00 15.99
CA SER A 289 9.86 -15.21 15.39
C SER A 289 10.67 -14.75 14.18
N ILE A 290 11.97 -14.58 14.38
CA ILE A 290 12.94 -14.13 13.37
C ILE A 290 12.97 -15.10 12.17
N ASP A 291 12.47 -16.32 12.36
CA ASP A 291 12.09 -17.23 11.28
C ASP A 291 10.78 -16.78 10.62
N SER A 292 10.90 -15.76 9.78
CA SER A 292 9.82 -15.30 8.93
C SER A 292 9.19 -16.46 8.15
N ASN A 293 7.88 -16.63 8.25
CA ASN A 293 7.11 -17.40 7.27
C ASN A 293 7.24 -16.79 5.86
N ALA A 294 7.64 -15.52 5.73
CA ALA A 294 8.06 -14.92 4.46
C ALA A 294 9.33 -15.59 3.89
N SER A 295 10.34 -15.92 4.71
CA SER A 295 11.50 -16.72 4.27
C SER A 295 11.14 -18.17 3.98
N LYS A 296 10.14 -18.75 4.65
CA LYS A 296 9.65 -20.11 4.33
C LYS A 296 8.81 -20.14 3.05
N PHE A 297 8.04 -19.11 2.74
CA PHE A 297 7.39 -18.97 1.43
C PHE A 297 8.44 -18.82 0.31
N ARG A 298 9.50 -18.02 0.55
CA ARG A 298 10.67 -17.91 -0.34
C ARG A 298 11.51 -19.20 -0.44
N LYS A 299 11.59 -20.01 0.62
CA LYS A 299 12.33 -21.30 0.62
C LYS A 299 11.52 -22.44 0.03
N LYS A 300 10.18 -22.47 0.19
CA LYS A 300 9.33 -23.46 -0.48
C LYS A 300 9.31 -23.26 -2.01
N SER A 301 9.47 -22.03 -2.51
CA SER A 301 9.62 -21.77 -3.95
C SER A 301 10.99 -22.16 -4.52
N ARG A 302 11.98 -22.48 -3.68
CA ARG A 302 13.34 -22.90 -4.11
C ARG A 302 13.56 -24.41 -4.13
N LYS A 303 12.59 -25.22 -3.69
CA LYS A 303 12.62 -26.68 -3.84
C LYS A 303 11.46 -27.12 -4.74
N VAL A 304 11.56 -26.79 -6.01
CA VAL A 304 11.04 -27.69 -7.04
C VAL A 304 12.20 -28.62 -7.35
N GLU A 305 11.99 -29.90 -7.06
CA GLU A 305 12.90 -30.99 -7.38
C GLU A 305 13.29 -30.94 -8.86
N GLY A 306 14.56 -31.27 -9.12
CA GLY A 306 15.20 -31.17 -10.42
C GLY A 306 14.40 -31.82 -11.55
N SER A 307 13.99 -30.99 -12.51
CA SER A 307 13.67 -31.45 -13.86
C SER A 307 14.95 -31.47 -14.70
N ARG A 308 15.13 -32.57 -15.42
CA ARG A 308 16.35 -33.11 -16.06
C ARG A 308 16.99 -32.30 -17.19
N ASN A 309 16.68 -31.02 -17.36
CA ASN A 309 17.17 -30.25 -18.51
C ASN A 309 18.04 -29.09 -18.04
N GLY A 310 19.37 -29.23 -18.18
CA GLY A 310 20.39 -28.30 -17.69
C GLY A 310 20.40 -26.93 -18.38
N PHE A 311 19.39 -26.12 -18.09
CA PHE A 311 19.34 -24.69 -18.41
C PHE A 311 19.89 -23.87 -17.24
N SER A 312 20.67 -22.84 -17.53
CA SER A 312 21.14 -21.84 -16.56
C SER A 312 21.16 -20.45 -17.21
N ASP A 313 21.27 -19.38 -16.43
CA ASP A 313 21.37 -18.00 -16.95
C ASP A 313 22.54 -17.84 -17.94
N ASP A 314 23.62 -18.60 -17.73
CA ASP A 314 24.79 -18.64 -18.63
C ASP A 314 24.64 -19.63 -19.81
N ASN A 315 23.61 -20.49 -19.78
CA ASN A 315 23.28 -21.40 -20.89
C ASN A 315 21.75 -21.51 -21.07
N PRO A 316 21.11 -20.46 -21.64
CA PRO A 316 19.66 -20.40 -21.80
C PRO A 316 19.10 -21.43 -22.78
N TYR A 317 19.95 -22.21 -23.47
CA TYR A 317 19.55 -23.14 -24.52
C TYR A 317 19.85 -24.64 -24.22
N GLY A 318 20.41 -24.95 -23.05
CA GLY A 318 20.62 -26.34 -22.61
C GLY A 318 21.75 -27.08 -23.33
N ARG A 319 21.88 -28.40 -23.16
CA ARG A 319 22.96 -29.20 -23.80
C ARG A 319 22.72 -29.38 -25.30
N THR A 320 23.67 -28.93 -26.12
CA THR A 320 23.72 -29.15 -27.57
C THR A 320 24.15 -30.58 -27.90
N GLY A 321 23.33 -31.32 -28.65
CA GLY A 321 23.73 -32.60 -29.25
C GLY A 321 24.62 -32.36 -30.48
N SER A 322 25.53 -33.30 -30.80
CA SER A 322 26.56 -33.18 -31.85
C SER A 322 26.06 -33.01 -33.30
N LYS A 323 24.75 -32.85 -33.52
CA LYS A 323 24.11 -32.67 -34.83
C LYS A 323 23.30 -31.37 -34.97
N ASP A 324 23.38 -30.44 -34.02
CA ASP A 324 22.62 -29.19 -34.10
C ASP A 324 23.24 -28.21 -35.12
N LYS A 325 22.50 -27.88 -36.18
CA LYS A 325 22.93 -27.01 -37.31
C LYS A 325 22.33 -25.60 -37.28
N ARG A 326 21.85 -25.12 -36.13
CA ARG A 326 21.25 -23.79 -36.02
C ARG A 326 22.33 -22.69 -35.99
N GLN A 327 22.38 -21.85 -37.03
CA GLN A 327 23.12 -20.59 -37.02
C GLN A 327 22.19 -19.45 -36.59
N PHE A 328 22.60 -18.67 -35.59
CA PHE A 328 21.88 -17.46 -35.18
C PHE A 328 22.77 -16.23 -35.42
N VAL A 329 22.23 -15.26 -36.15
CA VAL A 329 22.82 -13.92 -36.31
C VAL A 329 22.43 -13.09 -35.09
N ARG A 330 23.43 -12.47 -34.43
CA ARG A 330 23.21 -11.50 -33.34
C ARG A 330 22.87 -10.14 -33.95
N TYR A 331 21.80 -9.52 -33.48
CA TYR A 331 21.61 -8.06 -33.50
C TYR A 331 21.68 -7.54 -32.08
#